data_AF-A0A7S7Q1S1-F1
#
_entry.id   AF-A0A7S7Q1S1-F1
#
_cell.length_a   1.000
_cell.length_b   1.000
_cell.length_c   1.000
_cell.angle_alpha   90.00
_cell.angle_beta   90.00
_cell.angle_gamma   90.00
#
_symmetry.space_group_name_H-M   'P 1'
#
loop_
_entity.id
_entity.type
_entity.pdbx_description
1 polymer ?
#
loop_
_entity_poly.entity_id
_entity_poly.type
_entity_poly.pdbx_seq_one_letter_code
_entity_poly.pdbx_strand_id
1 'polypeptide(L)' 'MMQQYRAYLVGEDGVFRSAEAFEAPSDSSALTVAKQFTRLGKVEVWQLGRKVAVLESEQSRPPLPEPSRPMLTRQ' A
#
# COMPACT_ATOMS: atom_id res chain seq x y z
N MET A 1 -11.74 -19.07 10.11
CA MET A 1 -10.84 -18.66 11.20
C MET A 1 -10.46 -17.21 10.98
N MET A 2 -10.13 -16.50 12.05
CA MET A 2 -9.73 -15.09 12.02
C MET A 2 -8.20 -15.06 11.94
N GLN A 3 -7.65 -14.27 11.00
CA GLN A 3 -6.20 -14.13 10.84
C GLN A 3 -5.77 -12.77 11.38
N GLN A 4 -4.61 -12.72 12.01
CA GLN A 4 -4.05 -11.50 12.59
C GLN A 4 -3.26 -10.72 11.53
N TYR A 5 -3.61 -9.45 11.36
CA TYR A 5 -2.94 -8.51 10.48
C TYR A 5 -2.47 -7.27 11.26
N ARG A 6 -1.56 -6.54 10.65
CA ARG A 6 -1.08 -5.24 11.09
C ARG A 6 -1.06 -4.27 9.92
N ALA A 7 -1.69 -3.12 10.09
CA ALA A 7 -1.60 -1.98 9.20
C ALA A 7 -0.55 -1.01 9.74
N TYR A 8 0.56 -0.88 9.04
CA TYR A 8 1.60 0.09 9.36
C TYR A 8 1.34 1.37 8.59
N LEU A 9 1.01 2.44 9.29
CA LEU A 9 0.94 3.78 8.70
C LEU A 9 2.35 4.33 8.53
N VAL A 10 2.73 4.52 7.28
CA VAL A 10 4.01 5.07 6.86
C VAL A 10 3.79 6.53 6.48
N GLY A 11 4.47 7.43 7.21
CA GLY A 11 4.48 8.85 6.87
C GLY A 11 5.16 9.11 5.54
N GLU A 12 4.99 10.31 5.01
CA GLU A 12 5.56 10.72 3.71
C GLU A 12 7.10 10.61 3.68
N ASP A 13 7.75 10.75 4.83
CA ASP A 13 9.20 10.59 5.02
C ASP A 13 9.67 9.12 5.00
N GLY A 14 8.76 8.15 4.79
CA GLY A 14 9.06 6.71 4.88
C GLY A 14 9.18 6.17 6.31
N VAL A 15 8.94 7.00 7.32
CA VAL A 15 8.98 6.63 8.74
C VAL A 15 7.65 6.03 9.18
N PHE A 16 7.69 4.91 9.89
CA PHE A 16 6.51 4.31 10.52
C PHE A 16 5.97 5.24 11.61
N ARG A 17 4.75 5.75 11.40
CA ARG A 17 4.05 6.61 12.36
C ARG A 17 3.26 5.78 13.37
N SER A 18 2.55 4.77 12.89
CA SER A 18 1.68 3.94 13.71
C SER A 18 1.56 2.52 13.17
N ALA A 19 1.19 1.58 14.03
CA ALA A 19 0.85 0.22 13.64
C ALA A 19 -0.47 -0.20 14.30
N GLU A 20 -1.51 -0.43 13.50
CA GLU A 20 -2.80 -0.93 13.98
C GLU A 20 -2.88 -2.44 13.75
N ALA A 21 -2.97 -3.19 14.85
CA ALA A 21 -3.24 -4.62 14.80
C ALA A 21 -4.76 -4.85 14.68
N PHE A 22 -5.17 -5.69 13.73
CA PHE A 22 -6.57 -6.04 13.54
C PHE A 22 -6.70 -7.47 13.02
N GLU A 23 -7.90 -8.04 13.13
CA GLU A 23 -8.19 -9.40 12.68
C GLU A 23 -9.11 -9.37 11.46
N ALA A 24 -8.83 -10.22 10.47
CA ALA A 24 -9.68 -10.37 9.31
C ALA A 24 -9.73 -11.84 8.85
N PRO A 25 -10.84 -12.30 8.26
CA PRO A 25 -10.97 -13.68 7.80
C PRO A 25 -10.07 -14.02 6.61
N SER A 26 -9.68 -13.01 5.81
CA SER A 26 -8.87 -13.18 4.59
C SER A 26 -8.10 -11.92 4.24
N ASP A 27 -7.05 -12.06 3.41
CA ASP A 27 -6.25 -10.95 2.87
C ASP A 27 -7.15 -9.86 2.28
N SER A 28 -8.14 -10.22 1.45
CA SER A 28 -9.05 -9.27 0.80
C SER A 28 -9.86 -8.44 1.80
N SER A 29 -10.33 -9.07 2.89
CA SER A 29 -11.05 -8.38 3.96
C SER A 29 -10.11 -7.47 4.75
N ALA A 30 -8.86 -7.91 4.96
CA ALA A 30 -7.83 -7.09 5.59
C ALA A 30 -7.50 -5.84 4.80
N LEU A 31 -7.44 -5.95 3.46
CA LEU A 31 -7.24 -4.80 2.58
C LEU A 31 -8.41 -3.81 2.66
N THR A 32 -9.65 -4.28 2.76
CA THR A 32 -10.82 -3.41 2.92
C THR A 32 -10.74 -2.59 4.21
N VAL A 33 -10.32 -3.22 5.32
CA VAL A 33 -10.09 -2.49 6.59
C VAL A 33 -8.94 -1.50 6.42
N ALA A 34 -7.81 -1.96 5.85
CA ALA A 34 -6.61 -1.14 5.74
C ALA A 34 -6.75 0.07 4.80
N LYS A 35 -7.66 0.01 3.81
CA LYS A 35 -8.02 1.16 2.96
C LYS A 35 -8.54 2.35 3.75
N GLN A 36 -9.12 2.14 4.94
CA GLN A 36 -9.59 3.25 5.77
C GLN A 36 -8.41 4.10 6.28
N PHE A 37 -7.25 3.47 6.50
CA PHE A 37 -6.04 4.11 6.99
C PHE A 37 -5.26 4.86 5.90
N THR A 38 -5.54 4.60 4.61
CA THR A 38 -4.81 5.26 3.51
C THR A 38 -5.09 6.76 3.44
N ARG A 39 -6.20 7.22 4.04
CA ARG A 39 -6.52 8.65 4.18
C ARG A 39 -5.41 9.44 4.88
N LEU A 40 -4.62 8.79 5.72
CA LEU A 40 -3.54 9.40 6.48
C LEU A 40 -2.16 9.23 5.82
N GLY A 41 -2.09 8.55 4.67
CA GLY A 41 -0.86 8.33 3.92
C GLY A 41 -0.72 6.90 3.39
N LYS A 42 0.52 6.46 3.28
CA LYS A 42 0.87 5.11 2.83
C LYS A 42 0.63 4.11 3.97
N VAL A 43 0.06 2.96 3.64
CA VAL A 43 -0.25 1.90 4.60
C VAL A 43 0.31 0.60 4.11
N GLU A 44 1.13 -0.07 4.93
CA GLU A 44 1.59 -1.42 4.63
C GLU A 44 0.81 -2.43 5.45
N VAL A 45 0.18 -3.38 4.77
CA VAL A 45 -0.56 -4.47 5.40
C VAL A 45 0.35 -5.67 5.50
N TRP A 46 0.54 -6.13 6.73
CA TRP A 46 1.37 -7.29 7.06
C TRP A 46 0.54 -8.32 7.82
N GLN A 47 0.81 -9.59 7.56
CA GLN A 47 0.26 -10.73 8.28
C GLN A 47 1.42 -11.48 8.91
N LEU A 48 1.60 -11.31 10.22
CA LEU A 48 2.76 -11.84 10.95
C LEU A 48 4.09 -11.40 10.28
N GLY A 49 4.79 -12.31 9.58
CA GLY A 49 6.03 -12.03 8.85
C GLY A 49 5.87 -11.84 7.33
N ARG A 50 4.64 -11.88 6.80
CA ARG A 50 4.34 -11.77 5.38
C ARG A 50 3.77 -10.38 5.06
N LYS A 51 4.40 -9.65 4.16
CA LYS A 51 3.81 -8.43 3.59
C LYS A 51 2.70 -8.82 2.63
N VAL A 52 1.48 -8.41 2.94
CA VAL A 52 0.27 -8.74 2.16
C VAL A 52 0.10 -7.74 1.03
N ALA A 53 0.14 -6.45 1.35
CA ALA A 53 0.06 -5.39 0.34
C ALA A 53 0.58 -4.05 0.86
N VAL A 54 0.76 -3.12 -0.07
CA VAL A 54 0.98 -1.70 0.21
C VAL A 54 -0.18 -0.94 -0.41
N LEU A 55 -0.84 -0.14 0.40
CA LEU A 55 -1.94 0.72 0.00
C LEU A 55 -1.46 2.16 0.07
N GLU A 56 -1.62 2.89 -1.02
CA GLU A 56 -1.30 4.32 -1.10
C GLU A 56 -2.59 5.05 -1.49
N SER A 57 -2.78 6.27 -0.98
CA SER A 57 -3.90 7.10 -1.44
C SER A 57 -3.75 7.39 -2.93
N GLU A 58 -4.83 7.19 -3.70
CA GLU A 58 -4.85 7.41 -5.16
C GLU A 58 -4.40 8.82 -5.58
N GLN A 59 -4.40 9.78 -4.67
CA GLN A 59 -3.97 11.16 -4.94
C GLN A 59 -2.45 11.31 -5.13
N SER A 60 -1.62 10.32 -4.75
CA SER A 60 -0.15 10.44 -4.83
C SER A 60 0.49 9.72 -6.01
N ARG A 61 -0.28 9.10 -6.91
CA ARG A 61 0.29 8.62 -8.17
C ARG A 61 0.18 9.74 -9.22
N PRO A 62 1.26 10.47 -9.54
CA PRO A 62 1.32 11.08 -10.86
C PRO A 62 1.12 9.94 -11.88
N PRO A 63 0.41 10.15 -12.99
CA PRO A 63 0.41 9.18 -14.07
C PRO A 63 1.87 8.90 -14.40
N LEU A 64 2.28 7.63 -14.27
CA LEU A 64 3.58 7.19 -14.75
C LEU A 64 3.73 7.74 -16.18
N PRO A 65 4.77 8.55 -16.50
CA PRO A 65 5.06 8.80 -17.89
C PRO A 65 5.32 7.44 -18.51
N GLU A 66 4.46 7.05 -19.44
CA GLU A 66 4.68 5.89 -20.29
C GLU A 66 6.14 5.92 -20.76
N PRO A 67 6.84 4.77 -20.78
CA PRO A 67 8.23 4.75 -21.20
C PRO A 67 8.31 5.36 -22.59
N SER A 68 8.95 6.54 -22.67
CA SER A 68 9.21 7.24 -23.91
C SER A 68 9.91 6.26 -24.83
N ARG A 69 9.19 5.79 -25.84
CA ARG A 69 9.77 4.99 -26.91
C ARG A 69 10.94 5.80 -27.47
N PRO A 70 12.18 5.28 -27.47
CA PRO A 70 13.27 6.00 -28.10
C PRO A 70 12.93 6.15 -29.58
N MET A 71 12.83 7.39 -30.00
CA MET A 71 12.70 7.83 -31.38
C MET A 71 13.93 7.33 -32.15
N LEU A 72 13.82 6.19 -32.84
CA LEU A 72 14.83 5.78 -33.81
C LEU A 72 14.51 6.48 -35.13
N THR A 73 15.07 7.66 -35.28
CA THR A 73 15.42 8.18 -36.61
C THR A 73 16.37 7.19 -37.28
N ARG A 74 15.95 6.66 -38.43
CA ARG A 74 16.78 6.05 -39.47
C ARG A 74 16.03 6.29 -40.77
N GLN A 75 16.47 7.34 -41.48
CA GLN A 75 17.21 7.27 -42.76
C GLN A 75 16.26 7.01 -43.92
#